data_AF-A0A8B8N7S9-F1
#
_entry.id   AF-A0A8B8N7S9-F1
#
_cell.length_a   1.000
_cell.length_b   1.000
_cell.length_c   1.000
_cell.angle_alpha   90.00
_cell.angle_beta   90.00
_cell.angle_gamma   90.00
#
_symmetry.space_group_name_H-M   'P 1'
#
loop_
_entity.id
_entity.type
_entity.pdbx_description
1 polymer ?
#
loop_
_entity_poly.entity_id
_entity_poly.type
_entity_poly.pdbx_seq_one_letter_code
_entity_poly.pdbx_strand_id
1 'polypeptide(L)'
;MSLAKTRENNELWMHNQLKVLGREIVKEENPRKPFKRSRLWNQEDIEPALNKRKVDAVEALSATLDNSHSFSERRFFRSFSNLRFLRMNHAITKGNKQSAKNPKKNLFLPRLKWLEWQWCHNISSLLALDLSDLVVLDLSRSTSRTWRCRRRIMKKAKNLKVLILKDCAWLVECPVSYAPVNLERLNLEHCSTLPGVGRSISKLTNLVSLNIKFCSFVQELPEDIAALAALKELYIDGTSIRTIDFPEGSYVKLEILSACNCKSLSLSNSIGNLKSLSYLALDDTELSELPCSIGLLKNLRTLSLRNCRRLWKLPDSIGSLEELQVMDLSDAIVDELPSSVKYLRNLRVLKMPRTFIREFPGGIMNLESLEEIDFSGCRCLTGECDITGLFSLRILFLVYTDISQLIVTERQYCNPQNLKLDDNVRISITGTTKRIQHQLNRFEMRTQFPADRHHVSVPTMSQRP
;
A
#
# COMPACT_ATOMS: atom_id res chain seq x y z
N MET A 1 8.04 20.58 10.03
CA MET A 1 7.48 19.22 9.91
C MET A 1 5.97 19.29 10.12
N SER A 2 5.17 18.60 9.29
CA SER A 2 3.71 18.59 9.47
C SER A 2 3.32 17.78 10.71
N LEU A 3 2.41 18.31 11.54
CA LEU A 3 1.91 17.64 12.74
C LEU A 3 0.79 16.62 12.44
N ALA A 4 0.25 16.64 11.23
CA ALA A 4 -0.64 15.62 10.70
C ALA A 4 -0.44 15.46 9.18
N LYS A 5 -0.49 14.23 8.67
CA LYS A 5 -0.44 13.95 7.23
C LYS A 5 -1.12 12.62 6.92
N THR A 6 -1.64 12.48 5.72
CA THR A 6 -2.03 11.17 5.18
C THR A 6 -0.78 10.40 4.76
N ARG A 7 -0.68 9.13 5.14
CA ARG A 7 0.38 8.19 4.72
C ARG A 7 -0.13 7.33 3.56
N GLU A 8 0.75 6.46 3.06
CA GLU A 8 0.39 5.35 2.17
C GLU A 8 -0.82 4.58 2.74
N ASN A 9 -1.71 4.11 1.87
CA ASN A 9 -3.02 3.50 2.20
C ASN A 9 -4.07 4.46 2.79
N ASN A 10 -3.95 5.78 2.58
CA ASN A 10 -4.90 6.78 3.07
C ASN A 10 -5.03 6.82 4.61
N GLU A 11 -4.03 6.34 5.34
CA GLU A 11 -4.01 6.41 6.80
C GLU A 11 -3.69 7.83 7.28
N LEU A 12 -4.53 8.39 8.15
CA LEU A 12 -4.23 9.66 8.79
C LEU A 12 -3.20 9.45 9.90
N TRP A 13 -1.96 9.89 9.67
CA TRP A 13 -0.95 9.98 10.70
C TRP A 13 -1.01 11.32 11.42
N MET A 14 -0.87 11.27 12.73
CA MET A 14 -0.83 12.43 13.60
C MET A 14 0.36 12.30 14.55
N HIS A 15 1.12 13.39 14.71
CA HIS A 15 2.26 13.47 15.61
C HIS A 15 1.82 13.23 17.06
N ASN A 16 2.67 12.58 17.85
CA ASN A 16 2.32 12.17 19.22
C ASN A 16 2.00 13.35 20.14
N GLN A 17 2.71 14.49 19.99
CA GLN A 17 2.42 15.69 20.78
C GLN A 17 1.00 16.22 20.53
N LEU A 18 0.53 16.19 19.28
CA LEU A 18 -0.82 16.64 18.95
C LEU A 18 -1.89 15.70 19.54
N LYS A 19 -1.61 14.39 19.56
CA LYS A 19 -2.46 13.40 20.25
C LYS A 19 -2.52 13.66 21.76
N VAL A 20 -1.38 13.92 22.40
CA VAL A 20 -1.31 14.20 23.85
C VAL A 20 -2.07 15.49 24.18
N LEU A 21 -1.81 16.57 23.45
CA LEU A 21 -2.51 17.84 23.63
C LEU A 21 -4.03 17.68 23.51
N GLY A 22 -4.50 16.99 22.46
CA GLY A 22 -5.93 16.74 22.28
C GLY A 22 -6.56 15.92 23.42
N ARG A 23 -5.80 15.02 24.04
CA ARG A 23 -6.26 14.22 25.18
C ARG A 23 -6.34 15.05 26.46
N GLU A 24 -5.37 15.93 26.71
CA GLU A 24 -5.38 16.81 27.89
C GLU A 24 -6.55 17.81 27.82
N ILE A 25 -6.82 18.40 26.65
CA ILE A 25 -7.99 19.27 26.44
C ILE A 25 -9.30 18.56 26.84
N VAL A 26 -9.46 17.29 26.47
CA VAL A 26 -10.67 16.53 26.83
C VAL A 26 -10.71 16.18 28.32
N LYS A 27 -9.56 15.95 28.96
CA LYS A 27 -9.51 15.73 30.42
C LYS A 27 -9.93 16.97 31.20
N GLU A 28 -9.57 18.16 30.72
CA GLU A 28 -9.93 19.45 31.32
C GLU A 28 -11.44 19.72 31.30
N GLU A 29 -12.19 19.18 30.33
CA GLU A 29 -13.65 19.29 30.30
C GLU A 29 -14.30 18.76 31.59
N ASN A 30 -13.74 17.67 32.15
CA ASN A 30 -14.11 17.21 33.48
C ASN A 30 -13.03 16.33 34.12
N PRO A 31 -12.17 16.88 35.01
CA PRO A 31 -11.08 16.11 35.60
C PRO A 31 -11.56 14.94 36.48
N ARG A 32 -12.72 15.09 37.15
CA ARG A 32 -13.21 14.13 38.15
C ARG A 32 -14.16 13.06 37.60
N LYS A 33 -14.92 13.37 36.54
CA LYS A 33 -16.01 12.50 36.06
C LYS A 33 -15.84 12.24 34.56
N PRO A 34 -15.20 11.13 34.17
CA PRO A 34 -14.94 10.82 32.76
C PRO A 34 -16.21 10.78 31.90
N PHE A 35 -17.32 10.24 32.40
CA PHE A 35 -18.62 10.19 31.71
C PHE A 35 -19.27 11.57 31.43
N LYS A 36 -18.65 12.67 31.89
CA LYS A 36 -19.03 14.05 31.55
C LYS A 36 -18.11 14.69 30.49
N ARG A 37 -17.09 13.97 30.03
CA ARG A 37 -16.20 14.39 28.94
C ARG A 37 -16.82 14.02 27.58
N SER A 38 -16.36 14.70 26.53
CA SER A 38 -16.81 14.54 25.15
C SER A 38 -16.25 13.29 24.48
N ARG A 39 -15.09 12.81 24.93
CA ARG A 39 -14.41 11.65 24.34
C ARG A 39 -13.83 10.73 25.41
N LEU A 40 -13.91 9.43 25.16
CA LEU A 40 -13.37 8.38 26.02
C LEU A 40 -12.55 7.41 25.18
N TRP A 41 -11.33 7.10 25.60
CA TRP A 41 -10.41 6.21 24.87
C TRP A 41 -9.56 5.30 25.76
N ASN A 42 -9.54 5.52 27.09
CA ASN A 42 -8.81 4.70 28.04
C ASN A 42 -9.79 3.81 28.82
N GLN A 43 -9.43 2.55 29.06
CA GLN A 43 -10.30 1.58 29.72
C GLN A 43 -10.74 2.04 31.12
N GLU A 44 -9.82 2.62 31.91
CA GLU A 44 -10.08 3.16 33.25
C GLU A 44 -11.17 4.24 33.27
N ASP A 45 -11.26 5.05 32.20
CA ASP A 45 -12.27 6.10 32.06
C ASP A 45 -13.61 5.54 31.53
N ILE A 46 -13.55 4.46 30.75
CA ILE A 46 -14.69 3.83 30.07
C ILE A 46 -15.50 2.98 31.06
N GLU A 47 -14.85 2.14 31.86
CA GLU A 47 -15.55 1.22 32.79
C GLU A 47 -16.53 1.92 33.73
N PRO A 48 -16.18 3.05 34.39
CA PRO A 48 -17.12 3.78 35.23
C PRO A 48 -18.30 4.34 34.43
N ALA A 49 -18.09 4.69 33.15
CA ALA A 49 -19.12 5.23 32.27
C ALA A 49 -20.12 4.15 31.81
N LEU A 50 -19.65 2.91 31.56
CA LEU A 50 -20.50 1.78 31.16
C LEU A 50 -21.58 1.44 32.21
N ASN A 51 -21.29 1.70 33.49
CA ASN A 51 -22.21 1.43 34.58
C ASN A 51 -23.26 2.53 34.80
N LYS A 52 -23.10 3.72 34.19
CA LYS A 52 -24.04 4.83 34.32
C LYS A 52 -25.32 4.56 33.52
N ARG A 53 -26.42 5.18 33.97
CA ARG A 53 -27.72 5.11 33.28
C ARG A 53 -27.79 6.05 32.07
N LYS A 54 -27.01 7.14 32.09
CA LYS A 54 -27.04 8.21 31.10
C LYS A 54 -25.64 8.82 30.96
N VAL A 55 -25.13 8.85 29.73
CA VAL A 55 -23.79 9.33 29.36
C VAL A 55 -23.92 10.22 28.12
N ASP A 56 -24.63 11.34 28.26
CA ASP A 56 -24.97 12.22 27.14
C ASP A 56 -23.80 13.08 26.63
N ALA A 57 -22.81 13.34 27.49
CA ALA A 57 -21.69 14.21 27.12
C ALA A 57 -20.76 13.55 26.09
N VAL A 58 -20.67 12.21 26.11
CA VAL A 58 -19.72 11.46 25.29
C VAL A 58 -20.22 11.38 23.85
N GLU A 59 -19.47 11.99 22.94
CA GLU A 59 -19.70 11.95 21.49
C GLU A 59 -18.77 10.95 20.79
N ALA A 60 -17.62 10.62 21.37
CA ALA A 60 -16.70 9.63 20.81
C ALA A 60 -16.26 8.62 21.87
N LEU A 61 -16.42 7.34 21.57
CA LEU A 61 -16.00 6.26 22.44
C LEU A 61 -15.12 5.29 21.66
N SER A 62 -13.91 5.06 22.17
CA SER A 62 -12.99 4.07 21.66
C SER A 62 -12.67 3.05 22.75
N ALA A 63 -13.41 1.95 22.76
CA ALA A 63 -13.21 0.84 23.68
C ALA A 63 -12.62 -0.37 22.93
N THR A 64 -11.58 -0.97 23.50
CA THR A 64 -11.17 -2.34 23.18
C THR A 64 -11.69 -3.19 24.31
N LEU A 65 -12.78 -3.92 24.07
CA LEU A 65 -13.45 -4.69 25.10
C LEU A 65 -12.88 -6.10 25.04
N ASP A 66 -12.04 -6.46 26.01
CA ASP A 66 -11.48 -7.80 26.11
C ASP A 66 -12.60 -8.86 26.17
N ASN A 67 -12.32 -10.05 25.63
CA ASN A 67 -13.27 -11.17 25.42
C ASN A 67 -14.05 -11.61 26.69
N SER A 68 -13.69 -11.13 27.87
CA SER A 68 -14.35 -11.40 29.15
C SER A 68 -15.62 -10.56 29.39
N HIS A 69 -15.79 -9.43 28.70
CA HIS A 69 -16.88 -8.49 28.98
C HIS A 69 -18.07 -8.65 28.03
N SER A 70 -19.04 -9.48 28.44
CA SER A 70 -20.36 -9.49 27.81
C SER A 70 -21.23 -8.36 28.39
N PHE A 71 -21.78 -7.48 27.55
CA PHE A 71 -22.74 -6.46 28.01
C PHE A 71 -24.04 -6.50 27.20
N SER A 72 -25.08 -5.88 27.79
CA SER A 72 -26.38 -5.73 27.13
C SER A 72 -26.34 -4.57 26.14
N GLU A 73 -26.44 -4.89 24.85
CA GLU A 73 -26.48 -3.92 23.73
C GLU A 73 -27.46 -2.79 23.99
N ARG A 74 -28.68 -3.13 24.39
CA ARG A 74 -29.76 -2.16 24.61
C ARG A 74 -29.41 -1.19 25.73
N ARG A 75 -28.81 -1.67 26.82
CA ARG A 75 -28.42 -0.81 27.94
C ARG A 75 -27.32 0.16 27.50
N PHE A 76 -26.32 -0.37 26.82
CA PHE A 76 -25.20 0.43 26.32
C PHE A 76 -25.66 1.49 25.31
N PHE A 77 -26.31 1.08 24.22
CA PHE A 77 -26.75 2.02 23.18
C PHE A 77 -27.77 3.04 23.65
N ARG A 78 -28.55 2.75 24.70
CA ARG A 78 -29.46 3.72 25.34
C ARG A 78 -28.72 4.74 26.21
N SER A 79 -27.63 4.32 26.87
CA SER A 79 -26.87 5.20 27.76
C SER A 79 -26.05 6.23 26.99
N PHE A 80 -25.50 5.85 25.84
CA PHE A 80 -24.59 6.67 25.02
C PHE A 80 -25.30 7.28 23.80
N SER A 81 -26.38 8.05 24.01
CA SER A 81 -27.27 8.48 22.92
C SER A 81 -26.67 9.49 21.93
N ASN A 82 -25.60 10.20 22.30
CA ASN A 82 -24.99 11.26 21.48
C ASN A 82 -23.74 10.83 20.70
N LEU A 83 -23.44 9.52 20.66
CA LEU A 83 -22.26 9.04 19.95
C LEU A 83 -22.30 9.35 18.45
N ARG A 84 -21.19 9.88 17.99
CA ARG A 84 -20.83 10.12 16.58
C ARG A 84 -19.73 9.18 16.11
N PHE A 85 -18.87 8.74 17.04
CA PHE A 85 -17.82 7.76 16.80
C PHE A 85 -17.91 6.66 17.84
N LEU A 86 -17.94 5.41 17.39
CA LEU A 86 -17.91 4.24 18.24
C LEU A 86 -16.92 3.23 17.71
N ARG A 87 -15.89 2.94 18.50
CA ARG A 87 -15.01 1.78 18.33
C ARG A 87 -15.24 0.82 19.49
N MET A 88 -15.56 -0.44 19.16
CA MET A 88 -15.91 -1.48 20.13
C MET A 88 -15.40 -2.85 19.70
N ASN A 89 -14.11 -2.94 19.41
CA ASN A 89 -13.49 -4.16 18.90
C ASN A 89 -13.56 -5.27 19.95
N HIS A 90 -13.71 -6.53 19.51
CA HIS A 90 -13.84 -7.73 20.35
C HIS A 90 -15.07 -7.79 21.26
N ALA A 91 -15.94 -6.79 21.20
CA ALA A 91 -17.14 -6.73 22.03
C ALA A 91 -18.09 -7.91 21.76
N ILE A 92 -18.28 -8.78 22.76
CA ILE A 92 -19.29 -9.83 22.74
C ILE A 92 -20.60 -9.27 23.27
N THR A 93 -21.61 -9.23 22.42
CA THR A 93 -22.90 -8.68 22.79
C THR A 93 -23.95 -9.77 22.99
N LYS A 94 -24.63 -9.73 24.15
CA LYS A 94 -25.74 -10.65 24.45
C LYS A 94 -27.02 -10.11 23.81
N GLY A 95 -27.35 -10.61 22.62
CA GLY A 95 -28.58 -10.26 21.92
C GLY A 95 -29.81 -10.84 22.61
N ASN A 96 -30.81 -10.00 22.92
CA ASN A 96 -32.12 -10.49 23.36
C ASN A 96 -32.93 -10.95 22.12
N LYS A 97 -33.30 -12.23 22.08
CA LYS A 97 -34.07 -12.88 20.98
C LYS A 97 -35.47 -12.28 20.71
N GLN A 98 -35.86 -11.17 21.34
CA GLN A 98 -37.24 -10.65 21.35
C GLN A 98 -37.52 -9.42 20.47
N SER A 99 -36.59 -8.92 19.63
CA SER A 99 -36.86 -7.69 18.85
C SER A 99 -37.63 -7.87 17.53
N ALA A 100 -38.27 -9.03 17.31
CA ALA A 100 -39.03 -9.28 16.08
C ALA A 100 -40.45 -8.68 16.09
N LYS A 101 -40.97 -8.18 17.22
CA LYS A 101 -42.39 -7.76 17.32
C LYS A 101 -42.69 -6.26 17.15
N ASN A 102 -41.71 -5.36 17.08
CA ASN A 102 -41.96 -3.94 16.74
C ASN A 102 -40.69 -3.19 16.28
N PRO A 103 -40.38 -3.17 14.96
CA PRO A 103 -39.14 -2.61 14.44
C PRO A 103 -39.11 -1.08 14.27
N LYS A 104 -40.22 -0.36 14.49
CA LYS A 104 -40.39 1.01 13.99
C LYS A 104 -40.25 2.17 14.99
N LYS A 105 -39.96 1.99 16.28
CA LYS A 105 -40.01 3.13 17.22
C LYS A 105 -38.83 3.42 18.15
N ASN A 106 -37.76 2.61 18.23
CA ASN A 106 -36.62 2.92 19.10
C ASN A 106 -35.29 2.43 18.47
N LEU A 107 -34.82 3.10 17.40
CA LEU A 107 -33.46 2.90 16.90
C LEU A 107 -32.48 3.67 17.80
N PHE A 108 -31.29 3.12 18.02
CA PHE A 108 -30.28 3.73 18.87
C PHE A 108 -29.19 4.46 18.08
N LEU A 109 -28.50 5.39 18.73
CA LEU A 109 -27.36 6.12 18.18
C LEU A 109 -27.67 6.91 16.88
N PRO A 110 -28.68 7.81 16.88
CA PRO A 110 -29.12 8.52 15.67
C PRO A 110 -28.05 9.43 15.05
N ARG A 111 -27.00 9.79 15.79
CA ARG A 111 -25.92 10.69 15.34
C ARG A 111 -24.65 9.96 14.90
N LEU A 112 -24.68 8.62 14.87
CA LEU A 112 -23.49 7.82 14.64
C LEU A 112 -23.00 7.98 13.19
N LYS A 113 -21.78 8.47 13.03
CA LYS A 113 -21.13 8.68 11.73
C LYS A 113 -20.05 7.64 11.45
N TRP A 114 -19.40 7.12 12.49
CA TRP A 114 -18.32 6.14 12.39
C TRP A 114 -18.56 4.98 13.35
N LEU A 115 -18.59 3.77 12.80
CA LEU A 115 -18.65 2.53 13.57
C LEU A 115 -17.49 1.62 13.19
N GLU A 116 -16.58 1.38 14.14
CA GLU A 116 -15.56 0.35 14.06
C GLU A 116 -15.89 -0.77 15.04
N TRP A 117 -16.20 -1.95 14.51
CA TRP A 117 -16.54 -3.12 15.29
C TRP A 117 -15.86 -4.34 14.71
N GLN A 118 -14.53 -4.35 14.84
CA GLN A 118 -13.73 -5.47 14.42
C GLN A 118 -14.02 -6.70 15.29
N TRP A 119 -13.97 -7.88 14.68
CA TRP A 119 -14.36 -9.14 15.31
C TRP A 119 -15.83 -9.19 15.76
N CYS A 120 -16.74 -8.57 14.99
CA CYS A 120 -18.17 -8.62 15.31
C CYS A 120 -18.73 -10.03 15.13
N HIS A 121 -19.05 -10.70 16.24
CA HIS A 121 -19.68 -12.02 16.25
C HIS A 121 -21.17 -11.98 15.90
N ASN A 122 -21.87 -10.91 16.27
CA ASN A 122 -23.30 -10.77 16.05
C ASN A 122 -23.64 -9.51 15.26
N ILE A 123 -23.54 -9.61 13.94
CA ILE A 123 -23.86 -8.49 13.06
C ILE A 123 -25.35 -8.06 13.13
N SER A 124 -26.25 -8.91 13.64
CA SER A 124 -27.68 -8.57 13.74
C SER A 124 -27.95 -7.42 14.72
N SER A 125 -27.03 -7.18 15.66
CA SER A 125 -27.07 -6.08 16.62
C SER A 125 -27.08 -4.71 15.93
N LEU A 126 -26.44 -4.58 14.76
CA LEU A 126 -26.47 -3.36 13.96
C LEU A 126 -27.88 -3.03 13.44
N LEU A 127 -28.81 -4.01 13.38
CA LEU A 127 -30.18 -3.75 12.96
C LEU A 127 -30.95 -2.87 13.97
N ALA A 128 -30.53 -2.86 15.24
CA ALA A 128 -31.10 -2.02 16.29
C ALA A 128 -30.58 -0.57 16.23
N LEU A 129 -29.48 -0.32 15.53
CA LEU A 129 -28.90 1.02 15.38
C LEU A 129 -29.61 1.80 14.29
N ASP A 130 -29.68 3.12 14.46
CA ASP A 130 -29.91 4.04 13.37
C ASP A 130 -28.61 4.21 12.58
N LEU A 131 -28.64 3.83 11.31
CA LEU A 131 -27.48 3.87 10.43
C LEU A 131 -27.63 4.94 9.34
N SER A 132 -28.69 5.75 9.40
CA SER A 132 -29.00 6.72 8.36
C SER A 132 -27.88 7.74 8.14
N ASP A 133 -27.24 8.21 9.21
CA ASP A 133 -26.12 9.14 9.18
C ASP A 133 -24.73 8.47 9.15
N LEU A 134 -24.67 7.14 9.08
CA LEU A 134 -23.42 6.40 9.12
C LEU A 134 -22.63 6.63 7.82
N VAL A 135 -21.38 7.07 7.96
CA VAL A 135 -20.45 7.36 6.86
C VAL A 135 -19.38 6.27 6.74
N VAL A 136 -18.88 5.76 7.86
CA VAL A 136 -17.83 4.74 7.90
C VAL A 136 -18.29 3.53 8.70
N LEU A 137 -18.15 2.35 8.10
CA LEU A 137 -18.43 1.06 8.73
C LEU A 137 -17.24 0.12 8.55
N ASP A 138 -16.57 -0.20 9.65
CA ASP A 138 -15.53 -1.21 9.72
C ASP A 138 -16.04 -2.44 10.50
N LEU A 139 -16.13 -3.56 9.80
CA LEU A 139 -16.51 -4.87 10.34
C LEU A 139 -15.42 -5.91 10.05
N SER A 140 -14.15 -5.49 10.02
CA SER A 140 -13.02 -6.37 9.77
C SER A 140 -13.01 -7.57 10.73
N ARG A 141 -12.58 -8.74 10.25
CA ARG A 141 -12.48 -9.99 11.03
C ARG A 141 -13.81 -10.50 11.59
N SER A 142 -14.94 -10.02 11.07
CA SER A 142 -16.26 -10.48 11.51
C SER A 142 -16.59 -11.85 10.96
N THR A 143 -17.00 -12.78 11.83
CA THR A 143 -17.24 -14.19 11.48
C THR A 143 -18.68 -14.49 11.06
N SER A 144 -19.58 -13.49 11.06
CA SER A 144 -20.99 -13.73 10.78
C SER A 144 -21.25 -14.16 9.33
N ARG A 145 -21.83 -15.36 9.20
CA ARG A 145 -22.31 -15.97 7.95
C ARG A 145 -23.63 -15.39 7.42
N THR A 146 -24.27 -14.47 8.15
CA THR A 146 -25.65 -14.04 7.84
C THR A 146 -25.69 -12.93 6.78
N TRP A 147 -25.63 -13.30 5.49
CA TRP A 147 -25.77 -12.37 4.36
C TRP A 147 -27.09 -11.56 4.41
N ARG A 148 -28.18 -12.16 4.91
CA ARG A 148 -29.49 -11.48 5.09
C ARG A 148 -29.39 -10.27 6.01
N CYS A 149 -28.61 -10.35 7.09
CA CYS A 149 -28.39 -9.23 7.99
C CYS A 149 -27.58 -8.13 7.30
N ARG A 150 -26.49 -8.50 6.62
CA ARG A 150 -25.64 -7.56 5.85
C ARG A 150 -26.46 -6.76 4.85
N ARG A 151 -27.31 -7.44 4.06
CA ARG A 151 -28.20 -6.79 3.08
C ARG A 151 -29.13 -5.76 3.73
N ARG A 152 -29.72 -6.09 4.88
CA ARG A 152 -30.62 -5.17 5.61
C ARG A 152 -29.85 -3.98 6.20
N ILE A 153 -28.64 -4.21 6.70
CA ILE A 153 -27.75 -3.17 7.24
C ILE A 153 -27.39 -2.17 6.15
N MET A 154 -26.94 -2.65 4.98
CA MET A 154 -26.59 -1.76 3.87
C MET A 154 -27.78 -0.95 3.36
N LYS A 155 -29.00 -1.50 3.37
CA LYS A 155 -30.22 -0.74 3.05
C LYS A 155 -30.53 0.37 4.05
N LYS A 156 -30.11 0.25 5.32
CA LYS A 156 -30.27 1.30 6.35
C LYS A 156 -29.17 2.36 6.24
N ALA A 157 -27.95 1.96 5.90
CA ALA A 157 -26.78 2.82 5.82
C ALA A 157 -26.71 3.61 4.50
N LYS A 158 -27.69 4.48 4.25
CA LYS A 158 -27.85 5.18 2.96
C LYS A 158 -26.73 6.19 2.64
N ASN A 159 -26.10 6.73 3.68
CA ASN A 159 -25.03 7.73 3.57
C ASN A 159 -23.62 7.13 3.70
N LEU A 160 -23.50 5.80 3.66
CA LEU A 160 -22.22 5.12 3.81
C LEU A 160 -21.30 5.44 2.64
N LYS A 161 -20.10 5.93 2.96
CA LYS A 161 -19.04 6.23 2.00
C LYS A 161 -17.89 5.23 2.08
N VAL A 162 -17.62 4.67 3.25
CA VAL A 162 -16.50 3.74 3.47
C VAL A 162 -17.00 2.46 4.10
N LEU A 163 -16.71 1.33 3.45
CA LEU A 163 -17.00 0.00 3.95
C LEU A 163 -15.71 -0.82 4.01
N ILE A 164 -15.36 -1.28 5.21
CA ILE A 164 -14.18 -2.10 5.46
C ILE A 164 -14.63 -3.47 5.99
N LEU A 165 -14.29 -4.52 5.26
CA LEU A 165 -14.58 -5.92 5.57
C LEU A 165 -13.29 -6.75 5.52
N LYS A 166 -12.15 -6.20 5.94
CA LYS A 166 -10.85 -6.88 5.90
C LYS A 166 -10.88 -8.18 6.71
N ASP A 167 -10.14 -9.20 6.28
CA ASP A 167 -9.97 -10.48 6.98
C ASP A 167 -11.33 -11.19 7.26
N CYS A 168 -12.36 -10.97 6.44
CA CYS A 168 -13.66 -11.64 6.59
C CYS A 168 -13.66 -13.01 5.91
N ALA A 169 -13.22 -14.04 6.66
CA ALA A 169 -13.04 -15.42 6.17
C ALA A 169 -14.31 -16.16 5.71
N TRP A 170 -15.50 -15.55 5.75
CA TRP A 170 -16.77 -16.19 5.35
C TRP A 170 -17.62 -15.29 4.45
N LEU A 171 -16.98 -14.44 3.66
CA LEU A 171 -17.65 -13.56 2.70
C LEU A 171 -18.02 -14.35 1.43
N VAL A 172 -19.12 -15.10 1.49
CA VAL A 172 -19.60 -15.95 0.38
C VAL A 172 -20.16 -15.13 -0.79
N GLU A 173 -20.63 -13.91 -0.52
CA GLU A 173 -21.16 -12.99 -1.54
C GLU A 173 -20.57 -11.59 -1.33
N CYS A 174 -20.10 -10.99 -2.42
CA CYS A 174 -19.60 -9.62 -2.42
C CYS A 174 -20.72 -8.62 -2.07
N PRO A 175 -20.45 -7.57 -1.26
CA PRO A 175 -21.50 -6.62 -0.87
C PRO A 175 -21.98 -5.67 -1.97
N VAL A 176 -21.33 -5.65 -3.13
CA VAL A 176 -21.59 -4.66 -4.20
C VAL A 176 -23.06 -4.62 -4.63
N SER A 177 -23.74 -5.77 -4.71
CA SER A 177 -25.13 -5.89 -5.17
C SER A 177 -26.14 -5.17 -4.27
N TYR A 178 -25.77 -4.90 -3.02
CA TYR A 178 -26.65 -4.31 -2.01
C TYR A 178 -26.02 -3.14 -1.24
N ALA A 179 -24.78 -2.77 -1.58
CA ALA A 179 -24.12 -1.58 -1.06
C ALA A 179 -24.83 -0.31 -1.55
N PRO A 180 -24.78 0.78 -0.76
CA PRO A 180 -25.34 2.06 -1.17
C PRO A 180 -24.53 2.68 -2.32
N VAL A 181 -25.21 3.36 -3.23
CA VAL A 181 -24.61 4.02 -4.41
C VAL A 181 -23.61 5.14 -4.06
N ASN A 182 -23.67 5.65 -2.83
CA ASN A 182 -22.79 6.68 -2.30
C ASN A 182 -21.43 6.14 -1.81
N LEU A 183 -21.20 4.84 -1.94
CA LEU A 183 -19.95 4.22 -1.48
C LEU A 183 -18.76 4.73 -2.30
N GLU A 184 -17.79 5.33 -1.63
CA GLU A 184 -16.56 5.87 -2.20
C GLU A 184 -15.37 4.92 -2.02
N ARG A 185 -15.36 4.11 -0.96
CA ARG A 185 -14.27 3.18 -0.67
C ARG A 185 -14.79 1.82 -0.22
N LEU A 186 -14.29 0.77 -0.84
CA LEU A 186 -14.58 -0.62 -0.50
C LEU A 186 -13.27 -1.37 -0.26
N ASN A 187 -13.08 -1.84 0.97
CA ASN A 187 -11.93 -2.67 1.34
C ASN A 187 -12.39 -4.08 1.73
N LEU A 188 -12.00 -5.07 0.94
CA LEU A 188 -12.25 -6.50 1.10
C LEU A 188 -10.93 -7.29 1.27
N GLU A 189 -9.84 -6.63 1.65
CA GLU A 189 -8.51 -7.23 1.81
C GLU A 189 -8.57 -8.52 2.66
N HIS A 190 -7.82 -9.56 2.27
CA HIS A 190 -7.77 -10.86 2.95
C HIS A 190 -9.14 -11.56 3.11
N CYS A 191 -10.11 -11.28 2.24
CA CYS A 191 -11.35 -12.07 2.15
C CYS A 191 -11.10 -13.35 1.34
N SER A 192 -10.41 -14.31 1.95
CA SER A 192 -9.94 -15.54 1.29
C SER A 192 -11.04 -16.51 0.83
N THR A 193 -12.32 -16.22 1.04
CA THR A 193 -13.43 -17.05 0.52
C THR A 193 -14.30 -16.29 -0.49
N LEU A 194 -13.92 -15.06 -0.84
CA LEU A 194 -14.66 -14.24 -1.79
C LEU A 194 -14.56 -14.89 -3.18
N PRO A 195 -15.65 -15.39 -3.76
CA PRO A 195 -15.58 -16.07 -5.07
C PRO A 195 -15.30 -15.10 -6.22
N GLY A 196 -15.57 -13.82 -6.02
CA GLY A 196 -15.45 -12.77 -7.02
C GLY A 196 -16.07 -11.46 -6.52
N VAL A 197 -15.80 -10.36 -7.20
CA VAL A 197 -16.39 -9.06 -6.85
C VAL A 197 -17.87 -8.99 -7.26
N GLY A 198 -18.35 -9.91 -8.10
CA GLY A 198 -19.76 -10.03 -8.50
C GLY A 198 -20.15 -9.02 -9.59
N ARG A 199 -21.30 -9.26 -10.24
CA ARG A 199 -21.86 -8.36 -11.27
C ARG A 199 -22.49 -7.12 -10.61
N SER A 200 -22.63 -6.02 -11.36
CA SER A 200 -23.23 -4.75 -10.90
C SER A 200 -22.35 -3.87 -10.03
N ILE A 201 -21.02 -4.04 -10.05
CA ILE A 201 -20.15 -3.08 -9.36
C ILE A 201 -20.30 -1.67 -9.95
N SER A 202 -20.65 -1.58 -11.24
CA SER A 202 -20.93 -0.33 -11.97
C SER A 202 -21.99 0.57 -11.30
N LYS A 203 -22.85 0.02 -10.43
CA LYS A 203 -23.82 0.81 -9.64
C LYS A 203 -23.17 1.72 -8.61
N LEU A 204 -21.94 1.40 -8.20
CA LEU A 204 -21.16 2.19 -7.24
C LEU A 204 -20.42 3.30 -7.99
N THR A 205 -21.16 4.18 -8.67
CA THR A 205 -20.59 5.21 -9.58
C THR A 205 -19.68 6.21 -8.88
N ASN A 206 -19.78 6.34 -7.56
CA ASN A 206 -18.93 7.18 -6.72
C ASN A 206 -17.69 6.45 -6.16
N LEU A 207 -17.49 5.16 -6.49
CA LEU A 207 -16.38 4.38 -5.95
C LEU A 207 -15.04 4.92 -6.45
N VAL A 208 -14.26 5.43 -5.52
CA VAL A 208 -12.92 5.99 -5.74
C VAL A 208 -11.83 4.95 -5.49
N SER A 209 -12.02 4.06 -4.53
CA SER A 209 -11.01 3.07 -4.13
C SER A 209 -11.63 1.69 -3.94
N LEU A 210 -11.05 0.70 -4.63
CA LEU A 210 -11.37 -0.72 -4.48
C LEU A 210 -10.12 -1.48 -4.06
N ASN A 211 -10.17 -2.09 -2.88
CA ASN A 211 -9.11 -2.96 -2.37
C ASN A 211 -9.65 -4.39 -2.21
N ILE A 212 -9.11 -5.32 -3.00
CA ILE A 212 -9.37 -6.76 -2.95
C ILE A 212 -8.07 -7.56 -2.79
N LYS A 213 -7.03 -6.96 -2.19
CA LYS A 213 -5.75 -7.62 -1.96
C LYS A 213 -5.95 -8.94 -1.19
N PHE A 214 -5.18 -9.96 -1.55
CA PHE A 214 -5.18 -11.29 -0.94
C PHE A 214 -6.54 -12.01 -0.95
N CYS A 215 -7.42 -11.67 -1.91
CA CYS A 215 -8.62 -12.44 -2.23
C CYS A 215 -8.29 -13.53 -3.24
N SER A 216 -7.65 -14.61 -2.77
CA SER A 216 -7.00 -15.62 -3.62
C SER A 216 -7.91 -16.36 -4.60
N PHE A 217 -9.23 -16.43 -4.37
CA PHE A 217 -10.18 -17.06 -5.30
C PHE A 217 -10.66 -16.16 -6.43
N VAL A 218 -10.38 -14.86 -6.38
CA VAL A 218 -10.78 -13.92 -7.44
C VAL A 218 -9.87 -14.15 -8.64
N GLN A 219 -10.46 -14.63 -9.75
CA GLN A 219 -9.74 -14.95 -10.99
C GLN A 219 -9.95 -13.93 -12.12
N GLU A 220 -10.94 -13.04 -11.96
CA GLU A 220 -11.29 -12.01 -12.93
C GLU A 220 -11.88 -10.79 -12.22
N LEU A 221 -11.72 -9.63 -12.85
CA LEU A 221 -12.50 -8.44 -12.51
C LEU A 221 -13.83 -8.50 -13.25
N PRO A 222 -14.94 -8.00 -12.66
CA PRO A 222 -16.24 -8.06 -13.32
C PRO A 222 -16.28 -7.15 -14.54
N GLU A 223 -16.86 -7.59 -15.65
CA GLU A 223 -16.86 -6.86 -16.94
C GLU A 223 -17.31 -5.39 -16.81
N ASP A 224 -18.25 -5.11 -15.90
CA ASP A 224 -18.80 -3.77 -15.68
C ASP A 224 -17.93 -2.86 -14.78
N ILE A 225 -16.77 -3.32 -14.29
CA ILE A 225 -15.83 -2.49 -13.52
C ILE A 225 -15.26 -1.33 -14.35
N ALA A 226 -15.17 -1.52 -15.68
CA ALA A 226 -14.74 -0.48 -16.62
C ALA A 226 -15.64 0.77 -16.60
N ALA A 227 -16.90 0.63 -16.18
CA ALA A 227 -17.86 1.73 -16.08
C ALA A 227 -17.65 2.64 -14.85
N LEU A 228 -16.72 2.32 -13.95
CA LEU A 228 -16.46 3.11 -12.74
C LEU A 228 -15.64 4.37 -13.04
N ALA A 229 -16.31 5.42 -13.54
CA ALA A 229 -15.69 6.68 -13.95
C ALA A 229 -15.01 7.46 -12.79
N ALA A 230 -15.32 7.16 -11.53
CA ALA A 230 -14.72 7.79 -10.36
C ALA A 230 -13.50 7.03 -9.79
N LEU A 231 -13.23 5.82 -10.27
CA LEU A 231 -12.20 4.94 -9.69
C LEU A 231 -10.81 5.53 -9.90
N LYS A 232 -10.10 5.77 -8.79
CA LYS A 232 -8.74 6.29 -8.73
C LYS A 232 -7.73 5.26 -8.26
N GLU A 233 -8.16 4.34 -7.40
CA GLU A 233 -7.27 3.37 -6.76
C GLU A 233 -7.83 1.95 -6.93
N LEU A 234 -7.03 1.07 -7.52
CA LEU A 234 -7.35 -0.35 -7.67
C LEU A 234 -6.21 -1.21 -7.12
N TYR A 235 -6.51 -1.96 -6.07
CA TYR A 235 -5.57 -2.86 -5.42
C TYR A 235 -6.05 -4.30 -5.52
N ILE A 236 -5.29 -5.13 -6.24
CA ILE A 236 -5.62 -6.52 -6.53
C ILE A 236 -4.49 -7.50 -6.18
N ASP A 237 -3.52 -7.06 -5.37
CA ASP A 237 -2.35 -7.86 -5.01
C ASP A 237 -2.75 -9.25 -4.47
N GLY A 238 -2.00 -10.30 -4.79
CA GLY A 238 -2.22 -11.65 -4.25
C GLY A 238 -3.58 -12.26 -4.64
N THR A 239 -4.19 -11.79 -5.72
CA THR A 239 -5.34 -12.44 -6.36
C THR A 239 -4.88 -13.44 -7.42
N SER A 240 -5.81 -14.26 -7.93
CA SER A 240 -5.55 -15.19 -9.03
C SER A 240 -5.99 -14.62 -10.38
N ILE A 241 -6.04 -13.29 -10.52
CA ILE A 241 -6.50 -12.62 -11.73
C ILE A 241 -5.56 -12.94 -12.88
N ARG A 242 -6.13 -13.43 -13.99
CA ARG A 242 -5.36 -13.90 -15.15
C ARG A 242 -5.10 -12.80 -16.18
N THR A 243 -6.12 -12.00 -16.47
CA THR A 243 -6.05 -10.93 -17.46
C THR A 243 -6.73 -9.70 -16.89
N ILE A 244 -6.24 -8.54 -17.30
CA ILE A 244 -6.92 -7.27 -17.04
C ILE A 244 -6.94 -6.50 -18.35
N ASP A 245 -8.15 -6.15 -18.77
CA ASP A 245 -8.37 -5.29 -19.91
C ASP A 245 -8.85 -3.91 -19.46
N PHE A 246 -8.31 -2.89 -20.11
CA PHE A 246 -8.65 -1.50 -19.92
C PHE A 246 -9.21 -0.95 -21.24
N PRO A 247 -10.51 -1.15 -21.52
CA PRO A 247 -11.13 -0.66 -22.75
C PRO A 247 -10.89 0.84 -22.93
N GLU A 248 -10.78 1.29 -24.18
CA GLU A 248 -10.59 2.71 -24.47
C GLU A 248 -11.70 3.56 -23.84
N GLY A 249 -11.34 4.70 -23.27
CA GLY A 249 -12.27 5.58 -22.56
C GLY A 249 -12.71 5.10 -21.16
N SER A 250 -12.26 3.92 -20.70
CA SER A 250 -12.50 3.43 -19.34
C SER A 250 -11.39 3.86 -18.37
N TYR A 251 -11.65 3.84 -17.06
CA TYR A 251 -10.65 4.12 -16.02
C TYR A 251 -9.93 5.47 -16.16
N VAL A 252 -10.60 6.48 -16.72
CA VAL A 252 -10.00 7.79 -17.04
C VAL A 252 -9.41 8.53 -15.84
N LYS A 253 -9.80 8.18 -14.61
CA LYS A 253 -9.28 8.75 -13.35
C LYS A 253 -8.37 7.79 -12.57
N LEU A 254 -8.07 6.60 -13.09
CA LEU A 254 -7.28 5.61 -12.35
C LEU A 254 -5.84 6.12 -12.22
N GLU A 255 -5.43 6.42 -10.99
CA GLU A 255 -4.15 7.01 -10.62
C GLU A 255 -3.19 5.95 -10.04
N ILE A 256 -3.73 4.91 -9.39
CA ILE A 256 -2.98 3.85 -8.72
C ILE A 256 -3.53 2.48 -9.13
N LEU A 257 -2.64 1.64 -9.67
CA LEU A 257 -2.87 0.22 -9.92
C LEU A 257 -1.78 -0.61 -9.23
N SER A 258 -2.20 -1.48 -8.31
CA SER A 258 -1.32 -2.43 -7.63
C SER A 258 -1.83 -3.84 -7.89
N ALA A 259 -1.00 -4.67 -8.51
CA ALA A 259 -1.29 -6.06 -8.83
C ALA A 259 -0.11 -6.99 -8.48
N CYS A 260 0.50 -6.74 -7.32
CA CYS A 260 1.66 -7.51 -6.86
C CYS A 260 1.28 -8.95 -6.52
N ASN A 261 2.18 -9.92 -6.65
CA ASN A 261 1.94 -11.34 -6.33
C ASN A 261 0.74 -11.96 -7.10
N CYS A 262 0.39 -11.42 -8.25
CA CYS A 262 -0.60 -11.99 -9.17
C CYS A 262 0.08 -12.94 -10.16
N LYS A 263 0.32 -14.19 -9.73
CA LYS A 263 1.18 -15.15 -10.45
C LYS A 263 0.66 -15.62 -11.81
N SER A 264 -0.62 -15.42 -12.10
CA SER A 264 -1.22 -15.78 -13.38
C SER A 264 -1.52 -14.58 -14.27
N LEU A 265 -1.14 -13.37 -13.84
CA LEU A 265 -1.47 -12.13 -14.53
C LEU A 265 -0.69 -12.01 -15.83
N SER A 266 -1.40 -11.75 -16.91
CA SER A 266 -0.87 -11.22 -18.16
C SER A 266 -1.39 -9.80 -18.37
N LEU A 267 -0.55 -8.97 -18.98
CA LEU A 267 -0.85 -7.56 -19.25
C LEU A 267 -1.04 -7.35 -20.75
N SER A 268 -2.22 -6.91 -21.17
CA SER A 268 -2.53 -6.65 -22.57
C SER A 268 -2.12 -5.23 -23.00
N ASN A 269 -2.13 -4.95 -24.31
CA ASN A 269 -1.85 -3.61 -24.85
C ASN A 269 -2.83 -2.53 -24.37
N SER A 270 -3.95 -2.93 -23.75
CA SER A 270 -4.92 -2.01 -23.20
C SER A 270 -4.37 -1.18 -22.02
N ILE A 271 -3.28 -1.60 -21.36
CA ILE A 271 -2.69 -0.84 -20.25
C ILE A 271 -2.37 0.61 -20.65
N GLY A 272 -1.96 0.85 -21.91
CA GLY A 272 -1.68 2.18 -22.42
C GLY A 272 -2.88 3.15 -22.45
N ASN A 273 -4.10 2.65 -22.19
CA ASN A 273 -5.31 3.48 -22.10
C ASN A 273 -5.45 4.19 -20.74
N LEU A 274 -4.68 3.80 -19.71
CA LEU A 274 -4.74 4.40 -18.37
C LEU A 274 -4.00 5.75 -18.30
N LYS A 275 -4.52 6.78 -18.98
CA LYS A 275 -3.82 8.07 -19.16
C LYS A 275 -3.51 8.81 -17.86
N SER A 276 -4.27 8.58 -16.79
CA SER A 276 -4.08 9.22 -15.48
C SER A 276 -3.18 8.41 -14.54
N LEU A 277 -2.71 7.23 -14.95
CA LEU A 277 -1.97 6.34 -14.06
C LEU A 277 -0.64 6.97 -13.66
N SER A 278 -0.43 7.09 -12.35
CA SER A 278 0.76 7.67 -11.74
C SER A 278 1.60 6.65 -10.99
N TYR A 279 0.98 5.55 -10.55
CA TYR A 279 1.64 4.48 -9.82
C TYR A 279 1.20 3.12 -10.37
N LEU A 280 2.18 2.32 -10.81
CA LEU A 280 1.99 0.95 -11.26
C LEU A 280 2.94 0.02 -10.49
N ALA A 281 2.39 -0.92 -9.72
CA ALA A 281 3.16 -1.96 -9.04
C ALA A 281 2.72 -3.35 -9.51
N LEU A 282 3.69 -4.13 -9.97
CA LEU A 282 3.55 -5.47 -10.52
C LEU A 282 4.59 -6.42 -9.90
N ASP A 283 5.01 -6.13 -8.66
CA ASP A 283 6.00 -6.92 -7.94
C ASP A 283 5.57 -8.38 -7.79
N ASP A 284 6.51 -9.31 -7.74
CA ASP A 284 6.27 -10.75 -7.53
C ASP A 284 5.28 -11.36 -8.55
N THR A 285 5.20 -10.80 -9.75
CA THR A 285 4.43 -11.37 -10.87
C THR A 285 5.30 -12.27 -11.74
N GLU A 286 4.65 -13.12 -12.52
CA GLU A 286 5.30 -14.05 -13.44
C GLU A 286 5.37 -13.48 -14.88
N LEU A 287 5.30 -12.15 -15.02
CA LEU A 287 5.34 -11.46 -16.31
C LEU A 287 6.67 -11.72 -17.01
N SER A 288 6.61 -12.17 -18.27
CA SER A 288 7.80 -12.36 -19.11
C SER A 288 8.22 -11.10 -19.85
N GLU A 289 7.27 -10.22 -20.16
CA GLU A 289 7.49 -8.96 -20.86
C GLU A 289 6.41 -7.94 -20.49
N LEU A 290 6.70 -6.66 -20.75
CA LEU A 290 5.71 -5.59 -20.72
C LEU A 290 5.27 -5.24 -22.15
N PRO A 291 3.98 -4.93 -22.37
CA PRO A 291 3.49 -4.50 -23.68
C PRO A 291 4.09 -3.15 -24.07
N CYS A 292 4.36 -2.94 -25.36
CA CYS A 292 4.90 -1.67 -25.87
C CYS A 292 4.00 -0.45 -25.55
N SER A 293 2.70 -0.65 -25.37
CA SER A 293 1.76 0.38 -24.94
C SER A 293 2.05 0.99 -23.57
N ILE A 294 2.94 0.40 -22.75
CA ILE A 294 3.39 0.99 -21.49
C ILE A 294 3.91 2.42 -21.68
N GLY A 295 4.60 2.70 -22.80
CA GLY A 295 5.12 4.03 -23.13
C GLY A 295 4.04 5.11 -23.36
N LEU A 296 2.77 4.73 -23.40
CA LEU A 296 1.63 5.66 -23.49
C LEU A 296 1.20 6.23 -22.13
N LEU A 297 1.75 5.72 -21.02
CA LEU A 297 1.44 6.16 -19.65
C LEU A 297 2.22 7.42 -19.27
N LYS A 298 1.90 8.54 -19.91
CA LYS A 298 2.66 9.81 -19.79
C LYS A 298 2.71 10.41 -18.37
N ASN A 299 1.75 10.07 -17.52
CA ASN A 299 1.68 10.52 -16.12
C ASN A 299 2.33 9.56 -15.12
N LEU A 300 2.89 8.43 -15.56
CA LEU A 300 3.43 7.41 -14.68
C LEU A 300 4.68 7.94 -13.97
N ARG A 301 4.64 8.01 -12.64
CA ARG A 301 5.74 8.47 -11.78
C ARG A 301 6.51 7.32 -11.14
N THR A 302 5.83 6.21 -10.88
CA THR A 302 6.42 5.03 -10.24
C THR A 302 6.04 3.76 -10.98
N LEU A 303 7.08 3.01 -11.36
CA LEU A 303 6.98 1.67 -11.92
C LEU A 303 7.77 0.70 -11.04
N SER A 304 7.07 -0.24 -10.40
CA SER A 304 7.68 -1.29 -9.56
C SER A 304 7.43 -2.67 -10.16
N LEU A 305 8.51 -3.40 -10.42
CA LEU A 305 8.57 -4.71 -11.06
C LEU A 305 9.53 -5.63 -10.28
N ARG A 306 9.55 -5.50 -8.95
CA ARG A 306 10.46 -6.27 -8.10
C ARG A 306 10.13 -7.74 -8.13
N ASN A 307 11.13 -8.61 -8.01
CA ASN A 307 10.96 -10.06 -8.00
C ASN A 307 10.18 -10.61 -9.21
N CYS A 308 10.14 -9.88 -10.34
CA CYS A 308 9.57 -10.37 -11.59
C CYS A 308 10.57 -11.33 -12.27
N ARG A 309 10.68 -12.54 -11.73
CA ARG A 309 11.75 -13.51 -12.08
C ARG A 309 11.67 -14.09 -13.50
N ARG A 310 10.65 -13.72 -14.28
CA ARG A 310 10.51 -14.07 -15.69
C ARG A 310 10.70 -12.89 -16.63
N LEU A 311 10.74 -11.66 -16.09
CA LEU A 311 10.90 -10.45 -16.87
C LEU A 311 12.36 -10.32 -17.29
N TRP A 312 12.63 -10.60 -18.56
CA TRP A 312 14.00 -10.62 -19.11
C TRP A 312 14.34 -9.40 -19.96
N LYS A 313 13.33 -8.65 -20.43
CA LYS A 313 13.52 -7.41 -21.20
C LYS A 313 12.45 -6.37 -20.88
N LEU A 314 12.79 -5.11 -21.12
CA LEU A 314 11.85 -4.00 -21.19
C LEU A 314 11.64 -3.56 -22.65
N PRO A 315 10.44 -3.12 -23.06
CA PRO A 315 10.22 -2.58 -24.39
C PRO A 315 10.92 -1.22 -24.57
N ASP A 316 11.39 -0.91 -25.77
CA ASP A 316 11.98 0.40 -26.12
C ASP A 316 11.04 1.57 -25.80
N SER A 317 9.73 1.36 -25.80
CA SER A 317 8.75 2.39 -25.45
C SER A 317 8.84 2.85 -23.99
N ILE A 318 9.57 2.15 -23.10
CA ILE A 318 9.77 2.57 -21.72
C ILE A 318 10.35 3.99 -21.63
N GLY A 319 11.23 4.38 -22.56
CA GLY A 319 11.80 5.72 -22.64
C GLY A 319 10.79 6.84 -22.96
N SER A 320 9.53 6.48 -23.28
CA SER A 320 8.44 7.43 -23.49
C SER A 320 7.71 7.84 -22.20
N LEU A 321 8.08 7.28 -21.05
CA LEU A 321 7.50 7.61 -19.74
C LEU A 321 8.08 8.92 -19.19
N GLU A 322 7.59 10.04 -19.73
CA GLU A 322 8.15 11.39 -19.49
C GLU A 322 8.16 11.81 -18.00
N GLU A 323 7.15 11.42 -17.23
CA GLU A 323 7.02 11.77 -15.79
C GLU A 323 7.64 10.73 -14.85
N LEU A 324 8.30 9.68 -15.35
CA LEU A 324 8.80 8.59 -14.51
C LEU A 324 9.90 9.08 -13.59
N GLN A 325 9.71 8.88 -12.28
CA GLN A 325 10.64 9.29 -11.24
C GLN A 325 11.31 8.09 -10.56
N VAL A 326 10.59 6.98 -10.43
CA VAL A 326 11.07 5.77 -9.75
C VAL A 326 10.85 4.56 -10.64
N MET A 327 11.92 3.85 -10.94
CA MET A 327 11.90 2.55 -11.61
C MET A 327 12.63 1.52 -10.75
N ASP A 328 11.92 0.48 -10.33
CA ASP A 328 12.46 -0.60 -9.50
C ASP A 328 12.27 -1.96 -10.19
N LEU A 329 13.37 -2.58 -10.58
CA LEU A 329 13.48 -3.88 -11.24
C LEU A 329 14.27 -4.88 -10.36
N SER A 330 14.38 -4.63 -9.05
CA SER A 330 15.12 -5.49 -8.12
C SER A 330 14.73 -6.96 -8.29
N ASP A 331 15.70 -7.87 -8.35
CA ASP A 331 15.48 -9.33 -8.49
C ASP A 331 14.69 -9.77 -9.74
N ALA A 332 14.58 -8.91 -10.77
CA ALA A 332 14.16 -9.33 -12.11
C ALA A 332 15.32 -10.03 -12.86
N ILE A 333 15.02 -10.70 -13.97
CA ILE A 333 16.05 -11.36 -14.80
C ILE A 333 16.49 -10.52 -16.01
N VAL A 334 16.25 -9.20 -15.95
CA VAL A 334 16.61 -8.25 -17.01
C VAL A 334 18.13 -8.23 -17.19
N ASP A 335 18.60 -8.45 -18.41
CA ASP A 335 20.03 -8.47 -18.76
C ASP A 335 20.51 -7.26 -19.58
N GLU A 336 19.58 -6.45 -20.09
CA GLU A 336 19.86 -5.16 -20.70
C GLU A 336 18.72 -4.15 -20.45
N LEU A 337 19.09 -2.86 -20.41
CA LEU A 337 18.14 -1.77 -20.48
C LEU A 337 18.06 -1.24 -21.93
N PRO A 338 16.86 -0.93 -22.46
CA PRO A 338 16.74 -0.41 -23.82
C PRO A 338 17.43 0.95 -23.95
N SER A 339 17.96 1.23 -25.15
CA SER A 339 18.69 2.48 -25.45
C SER A 339 17.87 3.76 -25.25
N SER A 340 16.54 3.63 -25.16
CA SER A 340 15.60 4.71 -24.90
C SER A 340 15.56 5.17 -23.44
N VAL A 341 16.17 4.43 -22.49
CA VAL A 341 16.23 4.83 -21.07
C VAL A 341 16.86 6.21 -20.89
N LYS A 342 17.77 6.62 -21.78
CA LYS A 342 18.37 7.97 -21.81
C LYS A 342 17.35 9.13 -21.96
N TYR A 343 16.10 8.83 -22.32
CA TYR A 343 15.04 9.83 -22.47
C TYR A 343 14.21 10.04 -21.18
N LEU A 344 14.43 9.25 -20.13
CA LEU A 344 13.73 9.36 -18.84
C LEU A 344 14.25 10.52 -17.99
N ARG A 345 14.17 11.77 -18.48
CA ARG A 345 14.80 12.96 -17.88
C ARG A 345 14.36 13.28 -16.45
N ASN A 346 13.18 12.81 -16.04
CA ASN A 346 12.64 12.99 -14.69
C ASN A 346 12.98 11.83 -13.74
N LEU A 347 13.72 10.81 -14.19
CA LEU A 347 14.07 9.66 -13.37
C LEU A 347 15.01 10.09 -12.24
N ARG A 348 14.59 9.79 -11.01
CA ARG A 348 15.31 10.13 -9.77
C ARG A 348 15.88 8.89 -9.09
N VAL A 349 15.22 7.74 -9.23
CA VAL A 349 15.62 6.50 -8.58
C VAL A 349 15.57 5.36 -9.58
N LEU A 350 16.71 4.71 -9.78
CA LEU A 350 16.85 3.49 -10.57
C LEU A 350 17.39 2.36 -9.69
N LYS A 351 16.56 1.35 -9.44
CA LYS A 351 16.95 0.16 -8.67
C LYS A 351 16.89 -1.06 -9.56
N MET A 352 18.02 -1.75 -9.71
CA MET A 352 18.10 -3.06 -10.33
C MET A 352 19.04 -4.01 -9.56
N PRO A 353 19.05 -4.04 -8.22
CA PRO A 353 19.89 -4.97 -7.50
C PRO A 353 19.52 -6.42 -7.84
N ARG A 354 20.54 -7.28 -7.90
CA ARG A 354 20.42 -8.71 -8.18
C ARG A 354 19.69 -9.00 -9.51
N THR A 355 19.93 -8.18 -10.52
CA THR A 355 19.55 -8.45 -11.92
C THR A 355 20.72 -9.03 -12.71
N PHE A 356 20.49 -9.37 -13.99
CA PHE A 356 21.48 -9.97 -14.88
C PHE A 356 22.09 -8.95 -15.84
N ILE A 357 21.96 -7.65 -15.55
CA ILE A 357 22.45 -6.58 -16.40
C ILE A 357 23.95 -6.75 -16.66
N ARG A 358 24.34 -6.72 -17.94
CA ARG A 358 25.72 -7.03 -18.35
C ARG A 358 26.63 -5.82 -18.46
N GLU A 359 26.06 -4.69 -18.84
CA GLU A 359 26.78 -3.44 -19.08
C GLU A 359 26.05 -2.27 -18.42
N PHE A 360 26.81 -1.25 -18.02
CA PHE A 360 26.22 -0.03 -17.50
C PHE A 360 25.47 0.69 -18.63
N PRO A 361 24.19 1.08 -18.42
CA PRO A 361 23.32 1.52 -19.51
C PRO A 361 23.84 2.75 -20.25
N GLY A 362 24.06 2.60 -21.56
CA GLY A 362 24.53 3.67 -22.43
C GLY A 362 23.61 4.90 -22.40
N GLY A 363 24.20 6.09 -22.24
CA GLY A 363 23.46 7.35 -22.19
C GLY A 363 22.76 7.64 -20.86
N ILE A 364 22.96 6.81 -19.82
CA ILE A 364 22.48 7.10 -18.46
C ILE A 364 23.03 8.42 -17.92
N MET A 365 24.23 8.83 -18.36
CA MET A 365 24.84 10.12 -18.06
C MET A 365 23.96 11.34 -18.45
N ASN A 366 22.94 11.15 -19.30
CA ASN A 366 21.98 12.20 -19.67
C ASN A 366 20.84 12.36 -18.65
N LEU A 367 20.75 11.52 -17.63
CA LEU A 367 19.70 11.54 -16.62
C LEU A 367 20.08 12.48 -15.45
N GLU A 368 20.07 13.78 -15.72
CA GLU A 368 20.55 14.82 -14.78
C GLU A 368 19.79 14.86 -13.44
N SER A 369 18.54 14.36 -13.41
CA SER A 369 17.70 14.30 -12.21
C SER A 369 17.95 13.07 -11.32
N LEU A 370 18.83 12.15 -11.75
CA LEU A 370 19.03 10.87 -11.08
C LEU A 370 19.76 11.07 -9.74
N GLU A 371 19.12 10.67 -8.65
CA GLU A 371 19.57 10.83 -7.27
C GLU A 371 20.08 9.52 -6.66
N GLU A 372 19.53 8.38 -7.08
CA GLU A 372 19.85 7.06 -6.55
C GLU A 372 19.98 6.02 -7.67
N ILE A 373 21.12 5.31 -7.69
CA ILE A 373 21.35 4.11 -8.50
C ILE A 373 21.72 2.96 -7.56
N ASP A 374 21.05 1.83 -7.71
CA ASP A 374 21.42 0.57 -7.04
C ASP A 374 21.49 -0.58 -8.05
N PHE A 375 22.70 -1.05 -8.35
CA PHE A 375 22.98 -2.28 -9.10
C PHE A 375 23.70 -3.32 -8.23
N SER A 376 23.47 -3.30 -6.92
CA SER A 376 24.11 -4.23 -6.00
C SER A 376 23.76 -5.69 -6.34
N GLY A 377 24.76 -6.57 -6.42
CA GLY A 377 24.56 -7.99 -6.72
C GLY A 377 24.33 -8.29 -8.21
N CYS A 378 24.52 -7.33 -9.11
CA CYS A 378 24.54 -7.56 -10.55
C CYS A 378 25.87 -8.20 -10.95
N ARG A 379 26.01 -9.51 -10.73
CA ARG A 379 27.27 -10.25 -10.96
C ARG A 379 27.68 -10.34 -12.43
N CYS A 380 26.76 -10.09 -13.36
CA CYS A 380 27.08 -10.04 -14.79
C CYS A 380 27.52 -8.65 -15.24
N LEU A 381 27.40 -7.63 -14.39
CA LEU A 381 27.73 -6.25 -14.72
C LEU A 381 29.25 -6.11 -14.74
N THR A 382 29.81 -5.90 -15.94
CA THR A 382 31.24 -5.79 -16.17
C THR A 382 31.58 -4.47 -16.87
N GLY A 383 32.87 -4.20 -17.05
CA GLY A 383 33.35 -3.04 -17.79
C GLY A 383 33.38 -1.76 -16.96
N GLU A 384 33.30 -0.63 -17.66
CA GLU A 384 33.43 0.70 -17.06
C GLU A 384 32.06 1.32 -16.78
N CYS A 385 31.92 1.93 -15.60
CA CYS A 385 30.72 2.67 -15.21
C CYS A 385 31.01 4.18 -15.28
N ASP A 386 30.45 4.86 -16.29
CA ASP A 386 30.57 6.32 -16.41
C ASP A 386 29.36 7.02 -15.81
N ILE A 387 29.60 7.78 -14.74
CA ILE A 387 28.58 8.59 -14.07
C ILE A 387 28.81 10.09 -14.22
N THR A 388 29.73 10.54 -15.09
CA THR A 388 30.20 11.94 -15.16
C THR A 388 29.11 12.99 -15.39
N GLY A 389 27.99 12.62 -16.02
CA GLY A 389 26.83 13.51 -16.24
C GLY A 389 25.75 13.50 -15.14
N LEU A 390 25.88 12.64 -14.12
CA LEU A 390 24.88 12.47 -13.07
C LEU A 390 25.08 13.44 -11.90
N PHE A 391 24.84 14.74 -12.14
CA PHE A 391 25.15 15.79 -11.14
C PHE A 391 24.28 15.75 -9.88
N SER A 392 23.08 15.19 -9.96
CA SER A 392 22.16 15.06 -8.82
C SER A 392 22.38 13.77 -8.02
N LEU A 393 23.32 12.91 -8.43
CA LEU A 393 23.52 11.60 -7.82
C LEU A 393 24.03 11.73 -6.39
N ARG A 394 23.32 11.07 -5.46
CA ARG A 394 23.60 11.10 -4.03
C ARG A 394 23.82 9.73 -3.43
N ILE A 395 23.27 8.70 -4.04
CA ILE A 395 23.35 7.31 -3.61
C ILE A 395 23.77 6.45 -4.81
N LEU A 396 24.87 5.71 -4.65
CA LEU A 396 25.37 4.79 -5.65
C LEU A 396 25.81 3.49 -4.99
N PHE A 397 25.13 2.40 -5.29
CA PHE A 397 25.49 1.07 -4.82
C PHE A 397 25.81 0.15 -6.01
N LEU A 398 27.07 -0.29 -6.08
CA LEU A 398 27.60 -1.23 -7.08
C LEU A 398 28.38 -2.38 -6.41
N VAL A 399 28.01 -2.75 -5.18
CA VAL A 399 28.64 -3.88 -4.46
C VAL A 399 28.22 -5.21 -5.06
N TYR A 400 29.11 -6.19 -5.01
CA TYR A 400 28.94 -7.50 -5.63
C TYR A 400 28.70 -7.42 -7.15
N THR A 401 29.52 -6.64 -7.83
CA THR A 401 29.57 -6.50 -9.31
C THR A 401 30.97 -6.82 -9.84
N ASP A 402 31.11 -7.04 -11.15
CA ASP A 402 32.41 -7.35 -11.79
C ASP A 402 32.92 -6.15 -12.62
N ILE A 403 32.56 -4.92 -12.23
CA ILE A 403 33.01 -3.70 -12.92
C ILE A 403 34.50 -3.49 -12.69
N SER A 404 35.21 -3.07 -13.74
CA SER A 404 36.65 -2.81 -13.65
C SER A 404 36.96 -1.40 -13.15
N GLN A 405 36.08 -0.44 -13.49
CA GLN A 405 36.34 0.98 -13.26
C GLN A 405 35.05 1.79 -13.09
N LEU A 406 35.09 2.77 -12.18
CA LEU A 406 34.09 3.82 -12.03
C LEU A 406 34.70 5.17 -12.46
N ILE A 407 34.06 5.83 -13.43
CA ILE A 407 34.46 7.12 -13.96
C ILE A 407 33.57 8.21 -13.35
N VAL A 408 34.19 9.15 -12.64
CA VAL A 408 33.50 10.23 -11.91
C VAL A 408 34.09 11.59 -12.26
N THR A 409 33.34 12.68 -12.02
CA THR A 409 33.92 14.05 -12.02
C THR A 409 34.38 14.48 -10.63
N GLU A 410 35.25 15.48 -10.55
CA GLU A 410 35.74 16.03 -9.27
C GLU A 410 34.62 16.47 -8.30
N ARG A 411 33.50 16.96 -8.82
CA ARG A 411 32.36 17.45 -8.02
C ARG A 411 31.47 16.34 -7.47
N GLN A 412 31.55 15.12 -8.02
CA GLN A 412 30.71 13.98 -7.66
C GLN A 412 31.31 13.11 -6.57
N TYR A 413 32.45 13.52 -5.99
CA TYR A 413 33.06 12.80 -4.87
C TYR A 413 32.13 12.85 -3.64
N CYS A 414 31.34 11.79 -3.49
CA CYS A 414 30.20 11.70 -2.58
C CYS A 414 30.61 11.44 -1.12
N ASN A 415 29.74 11.88 -0.22
CA ASN A 415 29.73 11.51 1.20
C ASN A 415 29.85 9.97 1.37
N PRO A 416 30.86 9.44 2.09
CA PRO A 416 31.21 8.02 2.07
C PRO A 416 30.12 7.05 2.56
N GLN A 417 29.06 7.53 3.23
CA GLN A 417 27.95 6.67 3.66
C GLN A 417 27.02 6.23 2.51
N ASN A 418 27.07 6.92 1.36
CA ASN A 418 26.13 6.70 0.26
C ASN A 418 26.78 6.14 -1.03
N LEU A 419 28.08 5.88 -1.02
CA LEU A 419 28.81 5.21 -2.08
C LEU A 419 29.25 3.84 -1.58
N LYS A 420 28.82 2.76 -2.26
CA LYS A 420 29.26 1.40 -1.95
C LYS A 420 29.76 0.72 -3.22
N LEU A 421 31.01 0.28 -3.20
CA LEU A 421 31.72 -0.38 -4.30
C LEU A 421 32.47 -1.59 -3.74
N ASP A 422 32.81 -2.55 -4.61
CA ASP A 422 33.74 -3.62 -4.25
C ASP A 422 35.18 -3.10 -4.18
N ASP A 423 36.02 -3.73 -3.35
CA ASP A 423 37.39 -3.28 -3.07
C ASP A 423 38.30 -3.24 -4.31
N ASN A 424 37.96 -4.00 -5.35
CA ASN A 424 38.77 -4.15 -6.56
C ASN A 424 38.43 -3.12 -7.65
N VAL A 425 37.42 -2.26 -7.45
CA VAL A 425 36.96 -1.29 -8.46
C VAL A 425 37.90 -0.09 -8.50
N ARG A 426 38.48 0.20 -9.68
CA ARG A 426 39.30 1.41 -9.87
C ARG A 426 38.43 2.64 -9.99
N ILE A 427 38.78 3.73 -9.30
CA ILE A 427 38.07 5.01 -9.45
C ILE A 427 38.93 5.96 -10.28
N SER A 428 38.45 6.34 -11.46
CA SER A 428 39.08 7.36 -12.31
C SER A 428 38.31 8.67 -12.24
N ILE A 429 39.02 9.77 -12.01
CA ILE A 429 38.43 11.11 -11.97
C ILE A 429 38.76 11.83 -13.28
N THR A 430 37.75 12.23 -14.03
CA THR A 430 37.93 13.05 -15.24
C THR A 430 37.99 14.53 -14.85
N GLY A 431 39.07 15.22 -15.25
CA GLY A 431 39.26 16.67 -15.02
C GLY A 431 40.55 17.13 -14.34
N THR A 432 41.60 16.31 -14.24
CA THR A 432 42.79 16.67 -13.45
C THR A 432 43.60 17.85 -14.03
N THR A 433 43.77 18.89 -13.20
CA THR A 433 45.02 19.67 -13.21
C THR A 433 46.06 18.92 -12.35
N LYS A 434 47.31 18.81 -12.84
CA LYS A 434 48.43 17.98 -12.33
C LYS A 434 48.74 18.05 -10.81
N ARG A 435 48.14 18.98 -10.06
CA ARG A 435 48.46 19.25 -8.65
C ARG A 435 47.78 18.30 -7.65
N ILE A 436 46.72 17.59 -8.06
CA ILE A 436 45.86 16.81 -7.13
C ILE A 436 46.11 15.30 -7.22
N GLN A 437 46.68 14.79 -8.33
CA GLN A 437 47.10 13.39 -8.49
C GLN A 437 47.98 12.91 -7.33
N HIS A 438 48.78 13.82 -6.74
CA HIS A 438 49.71 13.49 -5.68
C HIS A 438 49.06 13.32 -4.29
N GLN A 439 47.87 13.90 -4.05
CA GLN A 439 47.12 13.73 -2.80
C GLN A 439 46.26 12.46 -2.82
N LEU A 440 45.74 12.06 -3.99
CA LEU A 440 44.92 10.86 -4.16
C LEU A 440 45.71 9.55 -4.02
N ASN A 441 46.92 9.48 -4.59
CA ASN A 441 47.84 8.33 -4.39
C ASN A 441 48.22 8.12 -2.91
N ARG A 442 48.05 9.14 -2.06
CA ARG A 442 48.33 9.05 -0.61
C ARG A 442 47.16 8.44 0.18
N PHE A 443 45.96 8.40 -0.40
CA PHE A 443 44.75 7.82 0.20
C PHE A 443 44.46 6.40 -0.30
N GLU A 444 44.83 6.02 -1.53
CA GLU A 444 44.82 4.61 -1.97
C GLU A 444 45.69 3.71 -1.05
N MET A 445 46.75 4.26 -0.45
CA MET A 445 47.53 3.54 0.56
C MET A 445 46.82 3.36 1.92
N ARG A 446 45.69 4.05 2.18
CA ARG A 446 44.93 3.92 3.44
C ARG A 446 43.75 2.95 3.37
N THR A 447 43.36 2.48 2.19
CA THR A 447 42.33 1.44 2.02
C THR A 447 42.92 0.02 1.99
N GLN A 448 44.25 -0.13 2.02
CA GLN A 448 44.88 -1.42 2.32
C GLN A 448 44.81 -1.73 3.82
N PHE A 449 43.68 -2.25 4.29
CA PHE A 449 43.60 -3.01 5.54
C PHE A 449 43.67 -4.51 5.22
N PRO A 450 44.24 -5.34 6.12
CA PRO A 450 44.81 -6.63 5.76
C PRO A 450 43.72 -7.66 5.41
N ALA A 451 44.07 -8.51 4.44
CA ALA A 451 43.30 -9.69 4.07
C ALA A 451 43.12 -10.63 5.27
N ASP A 452 41.92 -10.65 5.86
CA ASP A 452 41.51 -11.76 6.71
C ASP A 452 41.18 -12.96 5.83
N ARG A 453 42.20 -13.82 5.67
CA ARG A 453 42.04 -15.20 5.22
C ARG A 453 41.21 -15.94 6.26
N HIS A 454 39.91 -16.03 6.04
CA HIS A 454 39.12 -17.12 6.60
C HIS A 454 38.84 -18.15 5.50
N HIS A 455 39.73 -19.14 5.47
CA HIS A 455 39.45 -20.46 4.91
C HIS A 455 38.19 -21.00 5.58
N VAL A 456 37.08 -21.03 4.85
CA VAL A 456 35.95 -21.88 5.20
C VAL A 456 36.10 -23.18 4.43
N SER A 457 36.60 -24.19 5.14
CA SER A 457 36.66 -25.58 4.72
C SER A 457 35.25 -26.09 4.44
N VAL A 458 35.05 -26.61 3.23
CA VAL A 458 33.85 -27.35 2.82
C VAL A 458 33.83 -28.71 3.53
N PRO A 459 32.77 -29.11 4.23
CA PRO A 459 32.54 -30.52 4.55
C PRO A 459 31.75 -31.15 3.41
N THR A 460 32.47 -31.93 2.60
CA THR A 460 31.91 -33.03 1.82
C THR A 460 31.38 -34.11 2.76
N MET A 461 30.13 -34.53 2.60
CA MET A 461 29.61 -35.87 2.93
C MET A 461 28.16 -35.94 2.41
N SER A 462 27.63 -37.03 1.86
CA SER A 462 28.13 -38.23 1.19
C SER A 462 26.85 -38.88 0.68
N GLN A 463 26.89 -39.48 -0.50
CA GLN A 463 25.77 -40.23 -1.05
C GLN A 463 25.44 -41.46 -0.19
N ARG A 464 24.13 -41.65 0.09
CA ARG A 464 23.36 -42.92 0.00
C ARG A 464 23.70 -44.07 0.98
N PRO A 465 22.89 -45.14 1.09
CA PRO A 465 21.79 -45.63 0.22
C PRO A 465 20.50 -44.81 0.21
#